data_AF-A0A932LVA5-F1
#
_entry.id   AF-A0A932LVA5-F1
#
_cell.length_a   1.000
_cell.length_b   1.000
_cell.length_c   1.000
_cell.angle_alpha   90.00
_cell.angle_beta   90.00
_cell.angle_gamma   90.00
#
_symmetry.space_group_name_H-M   'P 1'
#
loop_
_entity.id
_entity.type
_entity.pdbx_description
1 polymer ?
#
loop_
_entity_poly.entity_id
_entity_poly.type
_entity_poly.pdbx_seq_one_letter_code
_entity_poly.pdbx_strand_id
1 'polypeptide(L)'
;MSNDEKKGQSNTTGGPLDKFEPGGELGPIEDRNEYERRLKPLPPDQKELAQESTRFADLCQYVSQQKIDVPLEVMEQIGRLSTLAIVERIRALKGINRALMEYLNDVGQDPGIRQ
;
A
#
# COMPACT_ATOMS: atom_id res chain seq x y z
N MET A 1 35.91 33.84 17.60
CA MET A 1 36.28 34.07 16.19
C MET A 1 37.21 32.92 15.81
N SER A 2 36.95 32.03 14.85
CA SER A 2 36.05 32.01 13.69
C SER A 2 35.62 30.54 13.48
N ASN A 3 34.32 30.22 13.43
CA ASN A 3 33.56 29.95 12.19
C ASN A 3 34.40 29.58 10.96
N ASP A 4 34.32 28.32 10.53
CA ASP A 4 33.64 27.89 9.30
C ASP A 4 34.11 26.48 8.92
N GLU A 5 33.25 25.48 9.12
CA GLU A 5 33.26 24.27 8.29
C GLU A 5 31.83 23.91 7.89
N LYS A 6 31.28 24.71 6.97
CA LYS A 6 30.31 24.21 6.00
C LYS A 6 31.04 23.22 5.07
N LYS A 7 30.70 21.93 5.14
CA LYS A 7 30.36 21.11 3.96
C LYS A 7 30.05 19.68 4.37
N GLY A 8 28.76 19.43 4.54
CA GLY A 8 28.17 18.11 4.44
C GLY A 8 26.89 18.20 3.63
N GLN A 9 26.95 18.84 2.46
CA GLN A 9 25.91 18.62 1.44
C GLN A 9 26.02 17.15 1.03
N SER A 10 25.24 16.30 1.68
CA SER A 10 24.92 14.98 1.17
C SER A 10 24.05 15.19 -0.07
N ASN A 11 24.69 15.55 -1.18
CA ASN A 11 24.13 15.32 -2.49
C ASN A 11 24.16 13.81 -2.71
N THR A 12 23.26 13.07 -2.06
CA THR A 12 22.89 11.75 -2.54
C THR A 12 22.14 12.02 -3.84
N THR A 13 22.86 11.94 -4.95
CA THR A 13 22.27 11.65 -6.26
C THR A 13 21.56 10.32 -6.13
N GLY A 14 20.33 10.38 -5.65
CA GLY A 14 19.48 9.22 -5.47
C GLY A 14 19.21 8.56 -6.81
N GLY A 15 19.13 7.23 -6.80
CA GLY A 15 18.76 6.47 -7.99
C GLY A 15 17.35 6.86 -8.47
N PRO A 16 16.97 6.51 -9.72
CA PRO A 16 15.63 6.78 -10.24
C PRO A 16 14.49 6.20 -9.40
N LEU A 17 14.80 5.23 -8.53
CA LEU A 17 13.86 4.54 -7.65
C LEU A 17 13.71 5.20 -6.28
N ASP A 18 14.65 6.05 -5.86
CA ASP A 18 14.66 6.65 -4.52
C ASP A 18 13.42 7.53 -4.26
N LYS A 19 12.80 8.02 -5.34
CA LYS A 19 11.52 8.74 -5.26
C LYS A 19 10.35 7.87 -4.75
N PHE A 20 10.48 6.54 -4.79
CA PHE A 20 9.47 5.58 -4.30
C PHE A 20 9.78 5.05 -2.90
N GLU A 21 10.95 5.38 -2.34
CA GLU A 21 11.30 5.00 -0.96
C GLU A 21 10.43 5.79 0.04
N PRO A 22 10.29 5.29 1.29
CA PRO A 22 9.65 6.05 2.37
C PRO A 22 10.23 7.47 2.51
N GLY A 23 9.36 8.49 2.51
CA GLY A 23 9.78 9.90 2.50
C GLY A 23 10.15 10.47 1.12
N GLY A 24 10.18 9.63 0.08
CA GLY A 24 10.29 10.05 -1.32
C GLY A 24 8.98 10.65 -1.86
N GLU A 25 9.07 11.41 -2.96
CA GLU A 25 7.93 12.13 -3.57
C GLU A 25 6.73 11.22 -3.91
N LEU A 26 7.05 10.01 -4.39
CA LEU A 26 6.11 8.96 -4.80
C LEU A 26 6.15 7.75 -3.84
N GLY A 27 6.77 7.91 -2.68
CA GLY A 27 6.83 6.89 -1.65
C GLY A 27 5.49 6.68 -0.94
N PRO A 28 5.39 5.63 -0.11
CA PRO A 28 4.23 5.43 0.74
C PRO A 28 4.00 6.65 1.66
N ILE A 29 2.74 7.06 1.78
CA ILE A 29 2.34 8.15 2.68
C ILE A 29 2.12 7.57 4.07
N GLU A 30 3.10 7.72 4.96
CA GLU A 30 3.03 7.19 6.33
C GLU A 30 2.17 8.05 7.26
N ASP A 31 2.11 9.37 7.03
CA ASP A 31 1.31 10.28 7.85
C ASP A 31 -0.16 10.27 7.42
N ARG A 32 -1.03 9.93 8.38
CA ARG A 32 -2.47 9.83 8.15
C ARG A 32 -3.12 11.17 7.76
N ASN A 33 -2.70 12.27 8.35
CA ASN A 33 -3.26 13.59 8.06
C ASN A 33 -2.86 14.05 6.66
N GLU A 34 -1.62 13.76 6.26
CA GLU A 34 -1.14 13.99 4.90
C GLU A 34 -1.94 13.18 3.88
N TYR A 35 -2.14 11.88 4.15
CA TYR A 35 -2.96 11.02 3.30
C TYR A 35 -4.38 11.60 3.12
N GLU A 36 -5.04 11.96 4.21
CA GLU A 36 -6.38 12.55 4.15
C GLU A 36 -6.40 13.90 3.42
N ARG A 37 -5.37 14.74 3.61
CA ARG A 37 -5.22 16.00 2.87
C ARG A 37 -5.07 15.77 1.37
N ARG A 38 -4.29 14.77 0.95
CA ARG A 38 -4.09 14.42 -0.47
C ARG A 38 -5.34 13.80 -1.10
N LEU A 39 -6.20 13.12 -0.32
CA LEU A 39 -7.48 12.59 -0.79
C LEU A 39 -8.57 13.65 -0.97
N LYS A 40 -8.58 14.73 -0.17
CA LYS A 40 -9.64 15.76 -0.17
C LYS A 40 -9.97 16.35 -1.56
N PRO A 41 -9.00 16.71 -2.42
CA PRO A 41 -9.31 17.32 -3.71
C PRO A 41 -9.73 16.32 -4.79
N LEU A 42 -9.66 15.01 -4.53
CA LEU A 42 -9.95 13.99 -5.54
C LEU A 42 -11.46 13.88 -5.82
N PRO A 43 -11.86 13.63 -7.08
CA PRO A 43 -13.21 13.19 -7.42
C PRO A 43 -13.63 11.95 -6.62
N PRO A 44 -14.93 11.73 -6.37
CA PRO A 44 -15.43 10.64 -5.54
C PRO A 44 -14.85 9.26 -5.91
N ASP A 45 -14.90 8.88 -7.19
CA ASP A 45 -14.41 7.57 -7.65
C ASP A 45 -12.89 7.43 -7.47
N GLN A 46 -12.12 8.50 -7.70
CA GLN A 46 -10.67 8.47 -7.50
C GLN A 46 -10.30 8.37 -6.02
N LYS A 47 -11.06 9.06 -5.16
CA LYS A 47 -10.91 8.98 -3.71
C LYS A 47 -11.20 7.57 -3.21
N GLU A 48 -12.30 6.97 -3.68
CA GLU A 48 -12.67 5.61 -3.32
C GLU A 48 -11.64 4.59 -3.82
N LEU A 49 -11.18 4.72 -5.06
CA LEU A 49 -10.12 3.88 -5.60
C LEU A 49 -8.84 3.97 -4.77
N ALA A 50 -8.41 5.18 -4.39
CA ALA A 50 -7.23 5.38 -3.56
C ALA A 50 -7.40 4.76 -2.17
N GLN A 51 -8.59 4.86 -1.57
CA GLN A 51 -8.90 4.22 -0.30
C GLN A 51 -8.84 2.70 -0.36
N GLU A 52 -9.44 2.08 -1.38
CA GLU A 52 -9.38 0.63 -1.54
C GLU A 52 -7.98 0.13 -1.92
N SER A 53 -7.22 0.91 -2.69
CA SER A 53 -5.83 0.58 -3.03
C SER A 53 -4.93 0.65 -1.80
N THR A 54 -5.14 1.63 -0.92
CA THR A 54 -4.40 1.75 0.35
C THR A 54 -4.68 0.54 1.24
N ARG A 55 -5.97 0.18 1.41
CA ARG A 55 -6.35 -1.04 2.14
C ARG A 55 -5.70 -2.29 1.56
N PHE A 56 -5.68 -2.41 0.25
CA PHE A 56 -5.06 -3.55 -0.43
C PHE A 56 -3.55 -3.62 -0.16
N ALA A 57 -2.85 -2.48 -0.25
CA ALA A 57 -1.43 -2.40 0.05
C ALA A 57 -1.11 -2.79 1.50
N ASP A 58 -1.91 -2.32 2.46
CA ASP A 58 -1.77 -2.68 3.88
C ASP A 58 -1.93 -4.21 4.10
N LEU A 59 -2.91 -4.82 3.44
CA LEU A 59 -3.13 -6.27 3.50
C LEU A 59 -1.96 -7.05 2.88
N CYS A 60 -1.46 -6.62 1.72
CA CYS A 60 -0.28 -7.22 1.11
C CYS A 60 0.96 -7.10 2.00
N GLN A 61 1.15 -5.95 2.65
CA GLN A 61 2.23 -5.75 3.60
C GLN A 61 2.11 -6.72 4.78
N TYR A 62 0.92 -6.86 5.35
CA TYR A 62 0.66 -7.79 6.44
C TYR A 62 0.93 -9.25 6.02
N VAL A 63 0.38 -9.69 4.89
CA VAL A 63 0.60 -11.04 4.34
C VAL A 63 2.10 -11.32 4.16
N SER A 64 2.83 -10.35 3.61
CA SER A 64 4.29 -10.45 3.43
C SER A 64 5.03 -10.57 4.76
N GLN A 65 4.68 -9.75 5.76
CA GLN A 65 5.27 -9.80 7.10
C GLN A 65 5.02 -11.13 7.81
N GLN A 66 3.82 -11.70 7.65
CA GLN A 66 3.44 -12.99 8.22
C GLN A 66 3.97 -14.18 7.41
N LYS A 67 4.59 -13.96 6.24
CA LYS A 67 5.03 -15.01 5.31
C LYS A 67 3.91 -15.98 4.94
N ILE A 68 2.70 -15.44 4.78
CA ILE A 68 1.53 -16.18 4.35
C ILE A 68 1.48 -16.14 2.81
N ASP A 69 1.12 -17.26 2.18
CA ASP A 69 0.88 -17.29 0.74
C ASP A 69 -0.46 -16.64 0.40
N VAL A 70 -0.51 -15.86 -0.69
CA VAL A 70 -1.78 -15.30 -1.19
C VAL A 70 -2.52 -16.39 -1.99
N PRO A 71 -3.82 -16.62 -1.74
CA PRO A 71 -4.61 -17.56 -2.53
C PRO A 71 -4.56 -17.25 -4.04
N LEU A 72 -4.44 -18.29 -4.87
CA LEU A 72 -4.30 -18.14 -6.32
C LEU A 72 -5.46 -17.35 -6.94
N GLU A 73 -6.68 -17.60 -6.47
CA GLU A 73 -7.90 -16.92 -6.92
C GLU A 73 -7.86 -15.41 -6.69
N VAL A 74 -7.19 -14.97 -5.61
CA VAL A 74 -6.97 -13.54 -5.33
C VAL A 74 -5.92 -12.98 -6.28
N MET A 75 -4.83 -13.71 -6.52
CA MET A 75 -3.78 -13.31 -7.48
C MET A 75 -4.32 -13.14 -8.90
N GLU A 76 -5.20 -14.03 -9.35
CA GLU A 76 -5.85 -13.92 -10.66
C GLU A 76 -6.72 -12.66 -10.78
N GLN A 77 -7.44 -12.30 -9.72
CA GLN A 77 -8.26 -11.08 -9.70
C GLN A 77 -7.38 -9.82 -9.74
N ILE A 78 -6.28 -9.81 -8.99
CA ILE A 78 -5.30 -8.70 -8.99
C ILE A 78 -4.77 -8.47 -10.41
N GLY A 79 -4.40 -9.56 -11.11
CA GLY A 79 -3.87 -9.48 -12.48
C GLY A 79 -4.82 -8.85 -13.50
N ARG A 80 -6.13 -8.82 -13.22
CA ARG A 80 -7.15 -8.24 -14.10
C ARG A 80 -7.49 -6.79 -13.76
N LEU A 81 -7.04 -6.24 -12.64
CA LEU A 81 -7.46 -4.89 -12.19
C LEU A 81 -7.13 -3.77 -13.18
N SER A 82 -5.99 -3.86 -13.85
CA SER A 82 -5.49 -2.84 -14.78
C SER A 82 -6.37 -2.70 -16.03
N THR A 83 -7.06 -3.76 -16.44
CA THR A 83 -7.91 -3.77 -17.63
C THR A 83 -9.34 -3.30 -17.37
N LEU A 84 -9.73 -3.13 -16.10
CA LEU A 84 -11.08 -2.74 -15.70
C LEU A 84 -11.27 -1.23 -15.72
N ALA A 85 -12.51 -0.80 -16.01
CA ALA A 85 -12.94 0.58 -15.81
C ALA A 85 -12.94 0.94 -14.32
N ILE A 86 -12.90 2.24 -13.98
CA ILE A 86 -12.70 2.69 -12.60
C ILE A 86 -13.72 2.10 -11.61
N VAL A 87 -15.01 2.10 -11.96
CA VAL A 87 -16.09 1.57 -11.11
C VAL A 87 -15.94 0.06 -10.91
N GLU A 88 -15.58 -0.67 -11.96
CA GLU A 88 -15.36 -2.12 -11.91
C GLU A 88 -14.11 -2.47 -11.11
N ARG A 89 -13.05 -1.67 -11.26
CA ARG A 89 -11.80 -1.80 -10.50
C ARG A 89 -12.05 -1.58 -9.01
N ILE A 90 -12.82 -0.57 -8.63
CA ILE A 90 -13.23 -0.34 -7.23
C ILE A 90 -13.99 -1.55 -6.69
N ARG A 91 -14.97 -2.05 -7.45
CA ARG A 91 -15.74 -3.25 -7.05
C ARG A 91 -14.84 -4.47 -6.87
N ALA A 92 -13.92 -4.70 -7.80
CA ALA A 92 -12.97 -5.81 -7.73
C ALA A 92 -12.02 -5.68 -6.53
N LEU A 93 -11.47 -4.49 -6.28
CA LEU A 93 -10.61 -4.23 -5.11
C LEU A 93 -11.35 -4.47 -3.79
N LYS A 94 -12.61 -4.05 -3.67
CA LYS A 94 -13.42 -4.36 -2.48
C LYS A 94 -13.59 -5.86 -2.27
N GLY A 95 -13.83 -6.60 -3.36
CA GLY A 95 -13.92 -8.07 -3.33
C GLY A 95 -12.61 -8.71 -2.88
N ILE A 96 -11.49 -8.29 -3.46
CA ILE A 96 -10.13 -8.74 -3.09
C ILE A 96 -9.83 -8.44 -1.62
N ASN A 97 -10.04 -7.20 -1.17
CA ASN A 97 -9.81 -6.78 0.21
C ASN A 97 -10.62 -7.64 1.19
N ARG A 98 -11.88 -7.92 0.86
CA ARG A 98 -12.73 -8.79 1.66
C ARG A 98 -12.21 -10.23 1.70
N ALA A 99 -11.89 -10.81 0.54
CA ALA A 99 -11.40 -12.19 0.44
C ALA A 99 -10.08 -12.38 1.20
N LEU A 100 -9.16 -11.41 1.13
CA LEU A 100 -7.92 -11.42 1.89
C LEU A 100 -8.17 -11.34 3.40
N MET A 101 -9.07 -10.46 3.85
CA MET A 101 -9.42 -10.36 5.26
C MET A 101 -10.06 -11.64 5.80
N GLU A 102 -10.98 -12.25 5.04
CA GLU A 102 -11.60 -13.54 5.38
C GLU A 102 -10.53 -14.64 5.48
N TYR A 103 -9.66 -14.74 4.48
CA TYR A 103 -8.55 -15.70 4.48
C TYR A 103 -7.59 -15.52 5.66
N LEU A 104 -7.19 -14.28 5.97
CA LEU A 104 -6.32 -13.97 7.11
C LEU A 104 -6.98 -14.34 8.45
N ASN A 105 -8.29 -14.13 8.57
CA ASN A 105 -9.03 -14.55 9.75
C ASN A 105 -9.06 -16.09 9.87
N ASP A 106 -9.29 -16.80 8.77
CA ASP A 106 -9.35 -18.26 8.76
C ASP A 106 -7.98 -18.89 9.08
N VAL A 107 -6.89 -18.38 8.49
CA VAL A 107 -5.52 -18.80 8.83
C VAL A 107 -5.18 -18.50 10.29
N GLY A 108 -5.69 -17.40 10.85
CA GLY A 108 -5.52 -17.04 12.26
C GLY A 108 -6.31 -17.92 13.24
N GLN A 109 -7.27 -18.71 12.78
CA GLN A 109 -8.02 -19.68 13.61
C GLN A 109 -7.39 -21.08 13.62
N ASP A 110 -6.25 -21.31 12.94
CA ASP A 110 -5.56 -22.60 12.98
C ASP A 110 -5.06 -22.89 14.43
N PRO A 111 -5.55 -23.94 15.12
CA PRO A 111 -5.29 -24.17 16.55
C PRO A 111 -3.84 -24.49 16.93
N GLY A 112 -2.92 -24.57 15.96
CA GLY A 112 -1.54 -25.03 16.16
C GLY A 112 -0.63 -24.09 16.95
N ILE A 113 -1.02 -22.84 17.20
CA ILE A 113 -0.21 -21.83 17.92
C ILE A 113 -0.98 -21.27 19.13
N ARG A 114 -1.38 -22.17 20.04
CA ARG A 114 -1.57 -21.86 21.46
C ARG A 114 -0.88 -22.93 22.29
N GLN A 115 0.44 -22.85 22.39
CA GLN A 115 1.23 -23.56 23.41
C GLN A 115 2.12 -22.56 24.14
#